data_AF-A0A7W7Q377-F1
#
_entry.id   AF-A0A7W7Q377-F1
#
_cell.length_a   1.000
_cell.length_b   1.000
_cell.length_c   1.000
_cell.angle_alpha   90.00
_cell.angle_beta   90.00
_cell.angle_gamma   90.00
#
_symmetry.space_group_name_H-M   'P 1'
#
loop_
_entity.id
_entity.type
_entity.pdbx_description
1 polymer ?
#
loop_
_entity_poly.entity_id
_entity_poly.type
_entity_poly.pdbx_seq_one_letter_code
_entity_poly.pdbx_strand_id
1 'polypeptide(L)'
;MRVRIMAACVGLLAGALVAVASSAASAAPARYEAEDPPTVCSGTIDANHSGFSGSGFCNGTNATSGYAQFTVNAAESGTATVDVRFANGTTAARPANLVVNGSTVRTPSFEATGAWSNWATKTLTVSVNAGSNTIRLNPTTANGLPNIDYLETETGDTEPPPPPPPGGILGWATQAGGTTGGAGGTTVTVSTFADFRTQAQNSGARTILVNGMLSGSGTVEISADKTIRGVGSGSGISGTTLNIEDMTPANVIIQNMNIRGVPGNDAIQIESATHVWIDHNTMSSTIEDDPDFYDGMLDITHAADYITVSWNIVRNHWKTSLVGHSDGNESEDRGHLRVTYHHNWFDRTFERSPRVRFGETVHVFNNYYSNVNNNSSSYAIASLMDAGLLVEGNVFENVQQACWSASGYADSDPGRLVARDNSLTNSGPCEVNGTVAPIPYSYTAENVGTVRTSVTTGAGAGKL
;
A
#
# COMPACT_ATOMS: atom_id res chain seq x y z
N MET A 1 -74.91 19.11 -27.85
CA MET A 1 -74.19 17.89 -27.42
C MET A 1 -73.34 17.40 -28.60
N ARG A 2 -72.10 16.95 -28.34
CA ARG A 2 -71.06 16.44 -29.27
C ARG A 2 -70.16 17.54 -29.88
N VAL A 3 -69.08 17.92 -29.18
CA VAL A 3 -67.71 17.33 -29.13
C VAL A 3 -66.94 17.57 -30.43
N ARG A 4 -65.94 18.47 -30.37
CA ARG A 4 -64.86 18.63 -31.35
C ARG A 4 -63.53 18.36 -30.65
N ILE A 5 -62.73 17.53 -31.31
CA ILE A 5 -61.41 17.04 -30.93
C ILE A 5 -60.40 18.20 -31.02
N MET A 6 -59.59 18.38 -29.98
CA MET A 6 -58.35 19.18 -30.05
C MET A 6 -57.16 18.24 -29.87
N ALA A 7 -56.30 18.21 -30.88
CA ALA A 7 -54.97 17.63 -30.82
C ALA A 7 -54.02 18.63 -30.15
N ALA A 8 -53.25 18.18 -29.16
CA ALA A 8 -52.17 18.96 -28.56
C ALA A 8 -50.84 18.24 -28.85
N CYS A 9 -50.00 18.88 -29.68
CA CYS A 9 -48.59 18.52 -29.84
C CYS A 9 -47.81 19.06 -28.63
N VAL A 10 -47.14 18.18 -27.89
CA VAL A 10 -46.19 18.57 -26.84
C VAL A 10 -44.79 18.53 -27.45
N GLY A 11 -44.16 19.70 -27.56
CA GLY A 11 -42.73 19.82 -27.88
C GLY A 11 -41.90 19.64 -26.61
N LEU A 12 -40.95 18.71 -26.64
CA LEU A 12 -39.94 18.53 -25.59
C LEU A 12 -38.86 19.62 -25.74
N LEU A 13 -38.65 20.45 -24.71
CA LEU A 13 -37.41 21.21 -24.54
C LEU A 13 -36.42 20.36 -23.74
N ALA A 14 -35.26 20.07 -24.31
CA ALA A 14 -34.10 19.51 -23.60
C ALA A 14 -33.29 20.67 -22.97
N GLY A 15 -33.24 20.73 -21.64
CA GLY A 15 -32.34 21.61 -20.91
C GLY A 15 -31.01 20.90 -20.62
N ALA A 16 -29.90 21.47 -21.09
CA ALA A 16 -28.57 20.99 -20.75
C ALA A 16 -28.23 21.40 -19.30
N LEU A 17 -28.00 20.42 -18.42
CA LEU A 17 -27.43 20.64 -17.08
C LEU A 17 -25.92 20.89 -17.24
N VAL A 18 -25.47 22.10 -16.93
CA VAL A 18 -24.04 22.38 -16.74
C VAL A 18 -23.72 22.07 -15.29
N ALA A 19 -23.01 20.97 -15.03
CA ALA A 19 -22.46 20.67 -13.72
C ALA A 19 -21.28 21.61 -13.45
N VAL A 20 -21.47 22.58 -12.56
CA VAL A 20 -20.38 23.37 -12.01
C VAL A 20 -19.76 22.52 -10.90
N ALA A 21 -18.57 21.98 -11.13
CA ALA A 21 -17.81 21.32 -10.08
C ALA A 21 -17.43 22.37 -9.01
N SER A 22 -18.02 22.28 -7.83
CA SER A 22 -17.59 23.04 -6.66
C SER A 22 -16.25 22.47 -6.20
N SER A 23 -15.17 23.25 -6.24
CA SER A 23 -13.95 22.90 -5.53
C SER A 23 -14.26 22.90 -4.03
N ALA A 24 -14.16 21.74 -3.38
CA ALA A 24 -14.19 21.65 -1.93
C ALA A 24 -13.03 22.49 -1.37
N ALA A 25 -13.35 23.47 -0.54
CA ALA A 25 -12.34 24.24 0.17
C ALA A 25 -11.80 23.38 1.32
N SER A 26 -10.50 23.09 1.32
CA SER A 26 -9.83 22.42 2.44
C SER A 26 -9.96 23.29 3.69
N ALA A 27 -10.42 22.72 4.80
CA ALA A 27 -10.41 23.41 6.09
C ALA A 27 -8.95 23.62 6.53
N ALA A 28 -8.61 24.79 7.05
CA ALA A 28 -7.29 25.05 7.59
C ALA A 28 -7.03 24.16 8.83
N PRO A 29 -5.78 23.70 9.06
CA PRO A 29 -5.44 22.93 10.25
C PRO A 29 -5.80 23.69 11.53
N ALA A 30 -6.36 22.97 12.52
CA ALA A 30 -6.69 23.49 13.83
C ALA A 30 -5.54 23.23 14.81
N ARG A 31 -4.93 24.29 15.34
CA ARG A 31 -3.86 24.20 16.34
C ARG A 31 -4.41 24.26 17.77
N TYR A 32 -3.83 23.43 18.64
CA TYR A 32 -4.08 23.36 20.07
C TYR A 32 -2.74 23.50 20.79
N GLU A 33 -2.48 24.68 21.34
CA GLU A 33 -1.28 24.97 22.13
C GLU A 33 -1.28 24.11 23.42
N ALA A 34 -0.11 23.61 23.83
CA ALA A 34 -0.01 22.70 24.96
C ALA A 34 -0.28 23.38 26.32
N GLU A 35 -0.15 24.70 26.35
CA GLU A 35 -0.40 25.57 27.49
C GLU A 35 -1.86 26.04 27.62
N ASP A 36 -2.66 25.92 26.56
CA ASP A 36 -3.99 26.52 26.51
C ASP A 36 -5.08 25.51 26.91
N PRO A 37 -5.94 25.82 27.91
CA PRO A 37 -7.09 24.98 28.22
C PRO A 37 -8.02 24.82 27.00
N PRO A 38 -8.60 23.63 26.76
CA PRO A 38 -8.74 22.49 27.69
C PRO A 38 -7.55 21.51 27.71
N THR A 39 -6.42 21.83 27.08
CA THR A 39 -5.23 20.98 27.13
C THR A 39 -4.74 20.80 28.56
N VAL A 40 -4.25 19.60 28.88
CA VAL A 40 -3.72 19.26 30.21
C VAL A 40 -2.29 18.75 30.09
N CYS A 41 -1.37 19.47 30.73
CA CYS A 41 0.00 19.03 30.96
C CYS A 41 0.15 18.49 32.39
N SER A 42 0.68 17.28 32.53
CA SER A 42 0.95 16.65 33.85
C SER A 42 2.16 17.20 34.60
N GLY A 43 2.86 18.19 34.04
CA GLY A 43 4.04 18.83 34.61
C GLY A 43 3.84 20.34 34.71
N THR A 44 4.77 21.12 34.17
CA THR A 44 4.68 22.58 34.14
C THR A 44 4.49 23.09 32.72
N ILE A 45 3.89 24.27 32.60
CA ILE A 45 4.01 25.08 31.40
C ILE A 45 5.22 25.98 31.56
N ASP A 46 6.23 25.77 30.72
CA ASP A 46 7.49 26.51 30.76
C ASP A 46 7.63 27.41 29.52
N ALA A 47 8.54 28.38 29.59
CA ALA A 47 8.89 29.28 28.48
C ALA A 47 10.41 29.58 28.43
N ASN A 48 11.21 28.70 29.03
CA ASN A 48 12.65 28.89 29.26
C ASN A 48 13.57 28.41 28.12
N HIS A 49 13.00 27.88 27.03
CA HIS A 49 13.70 27.56 25.79
C HIS A 49 13.08 28.34 24.65
N SER A 50 13.85 28.93 23.74
CA SER A 50 13.30 29.70 22.61
C SER A 50 12.69 28.79 21.54
N GLY A 51 11.77 29.34 20.73
CA GLY A 51 11.30 28.71 19.49
C GLY A 51 9.96 27.97 19.56
N PHE A 52 9.32 27.91 20.73
CA PHE A 52 7.93 27.46 20.93
C PHE A 52 6.92 28.46 20.33
N SER A 53 5.67 28.05 20.12
CA SER A 53 4.55 28.94 19.75
C SER A 53 3.74 29.36 20.97
N GLY A 54 2.83 30.32 20.80
CA GLY A 54 2.01 30.78 21.91
C GLY A 54 2.83 31.43 23.03
N SER A 55 2.52 31.05 24.27
CA SER A 55 3.07 31.63 25.50
C SER A 55 3.93 30.67 26.32
N GLY A 56 3.95 29.39 25.97
CA GLY A 56 4.80 28.39 26.61
C GLY A 56 4.78 27.04 25.91
N PHE A 57 5.17 25.99 26.61
CA PHE A 57 5.09 24.61 26.16
C PHE A 57 4.91 23.69 27.36
N CYS A 58 4.36 22.49 27.15
CA CYS A 58 4.25 21.47 28.19
C CYS A 58 5.61 20.79 28.44
N ASN A 59 6.17 21.04 29.62
CA ASN A 59 7.25 20.27 30.21
C ASN A 59 6.64 19.18 31.10
N GLY A 60 6.36 18.01 30.51
CA GLY A 60 5.70 16.91 31.20
C GLY A 60 6.54 16.34 32.35
N THR A 61 5.88 15.80 33.38
CA THR A 61 6.58 15.14 34.49
C THR A 61 7.48 13.99 33.97
N ASN A 62 8.74 13.95 34.43
CA ASN A 62 9.69 12.86 34.15
C ASN A 62 9.31 11.57 34.90
N ALA A 63 8.25 10.92 34.44
CA ALA A 63 7.76 9.65 34.95
C ALA A 63 6.86 8.99 33.90
N THR A 64 6.67 7.67 33.99
CA THR A 64 5.69 6.94 33.16
C THR A 64 4.23 7.35 33.43
N SER A 65 3.98 7.99 34.57
CA SER A 65 2.67 8.59 34.91
C SER A 65 2.46 9.99 34.33
N GLY A 66 3.49 10.58 33.70
CA GLY A 66 3.35 11.85 32.99
C GLY A 66 2.37 11.73 31.80
N TYR A 67 1.91 12.86 31.28
CA TYR A 67 1.12 12.98 30.07
C TYR A 67 0.99 14.42 29.60
N ALA A 68 0.63 14.56 28.32
CA ALA A 68 0.00 15.74 27.73
C ALA A 68 -1.29 15.28 27.04
N GLN A 69 -2.42 15.93 27.31
CA GLN A 69 -3.72 15.56 26.76
C GLN A 69 -4.39 16.76 26.11
N PHE A 70 -4.72 16.64 24.84
CA PHE A 70 -5.44 17.60 24.03
C PHE A 70 -6.89 17.16 23.87
N THR A 71 -7.81 18.12 23.83
CA THR A 71 -9.19 17.89 23.40
C THR A 71 -9.37 18.54 22.04
N VAL A 72 -9.61 17.70 21.03
CA VAL A 72 -9.74 18.14 19.64
C VAL A 72 -11.16 17.91 19.16
N ASN A 73 -11.70 18.84 18.37
CA ASN A 73 -13.02 18.68 17.78
C ASN A 73 -12.88 18.30 16.31
N ALA A 74 -13.62 17.27 15.89
CA ALA A 74 -13.76 16.89 14.49
C ALA A 74 -15.20 17.14 14.02
N ALA A 75 -15.38 17.70 12.82
CA ALA A 75 -16.71 17.93 12.26
C ALA A 75 -17.44 16.61 11.99
N GLU A 76 -16.70 15.62 11.49
CA GLU A 76 -17.17 14.27 11.18
C GLU A 76 -16.27 13.21 11.83
N SER A 77 -16.75 11.96 11.91
CA SER A 77 -15.90 10.83 12.30
C SER A 77 -15.01 10.42 11.14
N GLY A 78 -13.73 10.15 11.39
CA GLY A 78 -12.80 9.80 10.32
C GLY A 78 -11.37 9.71 10.81
N THR A 79 -10.41 9.75 9.89
CA THR A 79 -8.98 9.82 10.23
C THR A 79 -8.56 11.29 10.29
N ALA A 80 -7.96 11.70 11.39
CA ALA A 80 -7.31 12.99 11.53
C ALA A 80 -5.79 12.82 11.43
N THR A 81 -5.13 13.74 10.71
CA THR A 81 -3.68 13.94 10.81
C THR A 81 -3.40 14.79 12.04
N VAL A 82 -2.40 14.38 12.82
CA VAL A 82 -2.00 14.97 14.09
C VAL A 82 -0.52 15.26 14.04
N ASP A 83 -0.18 16.53 13.93
CA ASP A 83 1.19 17.03 14.00
C ASP A 83 1.50 17.43 15.44
N VAL A 84 2.41 16.68 16.07
CA VAL A 84 2.91 16.99 17.41
C VAL A 84 4.23 17.73 17.27
N ARG A 85 4.26 19.01 17.64
CA ARG A 85 5.52 19.77 17.70
C ARG A 85 6.19 19.55 19.05
N PHE A 86 7.45 19.14 19.03
CA PHE A 86 8.17 18.73 20.22
C PHE A 86 9.65 19.12 20.20
N ALA A 87 10.27 19.19 21.37
CA ALA A 87 11.72 19.31 21.54
C ALA A 87 12.24 18.24 22.51
N ASN A 88 13.32 17.56 22.13
CA ASN A 88 14.02 16.60 22.97
C ASN A 88 15.52 16.93 22.94
N GLY A 89 15.95 17.76 23.89
CA GLY A 89 17.35 18.18 23.99
C GLY A 89 18.30 17.11 24.56
N THR A 90 17.82 15.89 24.83
CA THR A 90 18.66 14.77 25.25
C THR A 90 19.17 13.98 24.04
N THR A 91 19.99 12.94 24.28
CA THR A 91 20.46 12.02 23.23
C THR A 91 19.60 10.76 23.11
N ALA A 92 18.71 10.48 24.06
CA ALA A 92 17.86 9.30 24.07
C ALA A 92 16.45 9.64 23.58
N ALA A 93 15.85 8.74 22.82
CA ALA A 93 14.46 8.88 22.41
C ALA A 93 13.52 8.83 23.63
N ARG A 94 12.41 9.57 23.55
CA ARG A 94 11.35 9.59 24.57
C ARG A 94 10.05 9.01 24.00
N PRO A 95 9.88 7.68 23.98
CA PRO A 95 8.67 7.06 23.43
C PRO A 95 7.44 7.30 24.31
N ALA A 96 6.27 7.38 23.68
CA ALA A 96 4.99 7.58 24.35
C ALA A 96 3.89 6.76 23.70
N ASN A 97 2.99 6.18 24.49
CA ASN A 97 1.71 5.65 24.02
C ASN A 97 0.82 6.82 23.60
N LEU A 98 0.38 6.79 22.34
CA LEU A 98 -0.67 7.65 21.81
C LEU A 98 -2.02 7.02 22.16
N VAL A 99 -2.79 7.71 23.00
CA VAL A 99 -4.09 7.27 23.50
C VAL A 99 -5.16 8.18 22.91
N VAL A 100 -6.12 7.60 22.20
CA VAL A 100 -7.21 8.33 21.56
C VAL A 100 -8.52 7.83 22.16
N ASN A 101 -9.32 8.74 22.71
CA ASN A 101 -10.60 8.42 23.35
C ASN A 101 -10.49 7.30 24.41
N GLY A 102 -9.38 7.29 25.15
CA GLY A 102 -9.10 6.31 26.21
C GLY A 102 -8.40 5.02 25.75
N SER A 103 -8.25 4.79 24.45
CA SER A 103 -7.60 3.59 23.89
C SER A 103 -6.21 3.89 23.34
N THR A 104 -5.19 3.11 23.73
CA THR A 104 -3.85 3.20 23.12
C THR A 104 -3.92 2.72 21.67
N VAL A 105 -3.58 3.59 20.72
CA VAL A 105 -3.62 3.31 19.28
C VAL A 105 -2.24 2.98 18.69
N ARG A 106 -1.16 3.54 19.24
CA ARG A 106 0.24 3.25 18.85
C ARG A 106 1.23 3.82 19.87
N THR A 107 2.51 3.51 19.72
CA THR A 107 3.59 4.02 20.59
C THR A 107 4.67 4.75 19.77
N PRO A 108 4.48 6.03 19.40
CA PRO A 108 5.51 6.80 18.71
C PRO A 108 6.77 6.99 19.54
N SER A 109 7.92 6.98 18.84
CA SER A 109 9.21 7.42 19.37
C SER A 109 9.47 8.88 19.01
N PHE A 110 9.89 9.67 20.00
CA PHE A 110 10.29 11.07 19.87
C PHE A 110 11.81 11.18 20.03
N GLU A 111 12.51 11.24 18.91
CA GLU A 111 13.98 11.24 18.82
C GLU A 111 14.60 12.54 19.35
N ALA A 112 15.92 12.52 19.55
CA ALA A 112 16.67 13.72 19.93
C ALA A 112 16.54 14.83 18.86
N THR A 113 16.28 16.07 19.29
CA THR A 113 16.28 17.28 18.43
C THR A 113 17.60 18.06 18.53
N GLY A 114 18.55 17.56 19.33
CA GLY A 114 19.89 18.13 19.52
C GLY A 114 19.98 19.24 20.56
N ALA A 115 18.89 20.00 20.80
CA ALA A 115 18.78 20.99 21.87
C ALA A 115 17.32 21.22 22.24
N TRP A 116 17.05 21.68 23.46
CA TRP A 116 15.67 21.99 23.91
C TRP A 116 15.06 23.22 23.23
N SER A 117 15.89 24.05 22.56
CA SER A 117 15.44 25.14 21.68
C SER A 117 15.23 24.71 20.22
N ASN A 118 15.53 23.45 19.88
CA ASN A 118 15.31 22.90 18.54
C ASN A 118 14.01 22.09 18.55
N TRP A 119 13.05 22.57 17.78
CA TRP A 119 11.72 21.98 17.69
C TRP A 119 11.58 21.21 16.38
N ALA A 120 10.99 20.02 16.47
CA ALA A 120 10.67 19.17 15.34
C ALA A 120 9.17 18.83 15.37
N THR A 121 8.63 18.40 14.23
CA THR A 121 7.25 17.95 14.12
C THR A 121 7.21 16.45 13.91
N LYS A 122 6.36 15.76 14.67
CA LYS A 122 6.03 14.35 14.47
C LYS A 122 4.60 14.25 13.94
N THR A 123 4.45 13.85 12.68
CA THR A 123 3.15 13.58 12.07
C THR A 123 2.65 12.19 12.41
N LEU A 124 1.40 12.11 12.88
CA LEU A 124 0.71 10.89 13.28
C LEU A 124 -0.69 10.88 12.64
N THR A 125 -1.28 9.70 12.49
CA THR A 125 -2.67 9.54 12.06
C THR A 125 -3.46 8.86 13.18
N VAL A 126 -4.68 9.34 13.43
CA VAL A 126 -5.57 8.81 14.46
C VAL A 126 -7.01 8.78 13.96
N SER A 127 -7.79 7.79 14.40
CA SER A 127 -9.24 7.79 14.18
C SER A 127 -9.94 8.64 15.22
N VAL A 128 -10.78 9.58 14.78
CA VAL A 128 -11.60 10.47 15.60
C VAL A 128 -13.08 10.22 15.35
N ASN A 129 -13.90 10.42 16.39
CA ASN A 129 -15.35 10.47 16.28
C ASN A 129 -15.78 11.89 15.85
N ALA A 130 -16.97 12.01 15.27
CA ALA A 130 -17.60 13.33 15.10
C ALA A 130 -17.77 13.98 16.49
N GLY A 131 -17.44 15.26 16.59
CA GLY A 131 -17.44 16.02 17.83
C GLY A 131 -16.11 15.94 18.59
N SER A 132 -16.20 15.93 19.93
CA SER A 132 -15.04 16.05 20.82
C SER A 132 -14.29 14.73 20.97
N ASN A 133 -12.97 14.77 20.85
CA ASN A 133 -12.05 13.66 21.00
C ASN A 133 -10.93 13.99 21.99
N THR A 134 -10.43 13.01 22.71
CA THR A 134 -9.21 13.17 23.52
C THR A 134 -8.03 12.54 22.80
N ILE A 135 -6.92 13.27 22.70
CA ILE A 135 -5.63 12.76 22.20
C ILE A 135 -4.60 12.98 23.29
N ARG A 136 -4.01 11.89 23.77
CA ARG A 136 -3.12 11.91 24.92
C ARG A 136 -1.82 11.17 24.63
N LEU A 137 -0.71 11.77 25.02
CA LEU A 137 0.62 11.16 24.98
C LEU A 137 0.98 10.70 26.39
N ASN A 138 1.19 9.40 26.58
CA ASN A 138 1.64 8.80 27.84
C ASN A 138 3.07 8.25 27.67
N PRO A 139 4.10 8.81 28.31
CA PRO A 139 5.46 8.32 28.19
C PRO A 139 5.57 6.87 28.67
N THR A 140 6.35 6.06 27.96
CA THR A 140 6.55 4.65 28.32
C THR A 140 7.81 4.42 29.16
N THR A 141 8.57 5.48 29.44
CA THR A 141 9.81 5.43 30.23
C THR A 141 9.80 6.43 31.38
N ALA A 142 10.65 6.20 32.38
CA ALA A 142 10.83 7.11 33.51
C ALA A 142 11.37 8.50 33.11
N ASN A 143 11.89 8.64 31.89
CA ASN A 143 12.37 9.92 31.38
C ASN A 143 11.23 10.88 30.98
N GLY A 144 9.97 10.44 30.98
CA GLY A 144 8.82 11.30 30.63
C GLY A 144 8.73 11.62 29.14
N LEU A 145 7.88 12.61 28.82
CA LEU A 145 7.68 13.11 27.45
C LEU A 145 8.83 14.04 27.02
N PRO A 146 9.06 14.26 25.71
CA PRO A 146 9.74 15.48 25.28
C PRO A 146 8.93 16.72 25.67
N ASN A 147 9.50 17.92 25.53
CA ASN A 147 8.72 19.15 25.64
C ASN A 147 7.73 19.17 24.47
N ILE A 148 6.44 19.37 24.76
CA ILE A 148 5.38 19.43 23.75
C ILE A 148 4.93 20.87 23.61
N ASP A 149 5.05 21.42 22.42
CA ASP A 149 4.67 22.81 22.12
C ASP A 149 3.18 22.89 21.80
N TYR A 150 2.78 22.24 20.71
CA TYR A 150 1.38 22.17 20.30
C TYR A 150 1.07 20.85 19.61
N LEU A 151 -0.23 20.63 19.46
CA LEU A 151 -0.81 19.63 18.58
C LEU A 151 -1.62 20.34 17.52
N GLU A 152 -1.38 20.05 16.25
CA GLU A 152 -2.15 20.59 15.13
C GLU A 152 -2.90 19.45 14.46
N THR A 153 -4.21 19.60 14.31
CA THR A 153 -5.08 18.61 13.65
C THR A 153 -5.63 19.15 12.36
N GLU A 154 -5.54 18.36 11.31
CA GLU A 154 -6.35 18.57 10.12
C GLU A 154 -7.43 17.49 10.10
N THR A 155 -8.68 17.92 10.31
CA THR A 155 -9.88 17.10 10.12
C THR A 155 -10.46 17.48 8.77
N GLY A 156 -10.08 16.76 7.72
CA GLY A 156 -10.67 16.98 6.42
C GLY A 156 -11.98 16.20 6.26
N ASP A 157 -12.96 16.82 5.60
CA ASP A 157 -13.92 16.14 4.68
C ASP A 157 -13.17 15.66 3.42
N THR A 158 -11.93 15.23 3.62
CA THR A 158 -11.07 14.72 2.59
C THR A 158 -11.23 13.21 2.65
N GLU A 159 -11.48 12.64 1.49
CA GLU A 159 -10.94 11.34 1.07
C GLU A 159 -9.97 10.75 2.12
N PRO A 160 -10.22 9.52 2.60
CA PRO A 160 -9.42 8.85 3.62
C PRO A 160 -7.95 8.97 3.27
N PRO A 161 -7.07 8.93 4.30
CA PRO A 161 -5.69 9.34 4.15
C PRO A 161 -5.15 8.75 2.85
N PRO A 162 -4.51 9.57 1.98
CA PRO A 162 -3.77 8.97 0.90
C PRO A 162 -2.88 7.93 1.59
N PRO A 163 -2.95 6.68 1.15
CA PRO A 163 -2.16 5.62 1.74
C PRO A 163 -0.72 6.06 1.86
N PRO A 164 0.01 5.53 2.86
CA PRO A 164 1.28 6.09 3.31
C PRO A 164 2.10 6.54 2.10
N PRO A 165 2.57 7.80 2.06
CA PRO A 165 3.51 8.19 1.03
C PRO A 165 4.64 7.17 1.01
N PRO A 166 5.20 6.92 -0.17
CA PRO A 166 5.98 5.73 -0.46
C PRO A 166 7.14 5.58 0.52
N GLY A 167 7.27 4.41 1.16
CA GLY A 167 8.43 4.13 2.01
C GLY A 167 8.24 3.19 3.20
N GLY A 168 7.02 2.74 3.48
CA GLY A 168 6.78 1.71 4.50
C GLY A 168 6.27 0.42 3.87
N ILE A 169 7.05 -0.64 3.94
CA ILE A 169 6.59 -1.98 3.58
C ILE A 169 5.50 -2.45 4.55
N LEU A 170 4.40 -2.99 4.03
CA LEU A 170 3.36 -3.71 4.78
C LEU A 170 3.32 -5.16 4.30
N GLY A 171 2.55 -6.00 4.97
CA GLY A 171 2.33 -7.35 4.47
C GLY A 171 3.39 -8.37 4.87
N TRP A 172 3.36 -9.50 4.18
CA TRP A 172 4.20 -10.67 4.47
C TRP A 172 5.70 -10.41 4.38
N ALA A 173 6.13 -9.47 3.54
CA ALA A 173 7.54 -9.10 3.44
C ALA A 173 8.07 -8.32 4.67
N THR A 174 7.20 -7.99 5.64
CA THR A 174 7.62 -7.44 6.95
C THR A 174 7.90 -8.52 7.99
N GLN A 175 7.48 -9.75 7.73
CA GLN A 175 7.53 -10.84 8.69
C GLN A 175 8.89 -11.53 8.66
N ALA A 176 9.16 -12.38 9.66
CA ALA A 176 10.31 -13.28 9.71
C ALA A 176 11.71 -12.64 9.49
N GLY A 177 11.88 -11.35 9.80
CA GLY A 177 13.13 -10.62 9.62
C GLY A 177 12.99 -9.40 8.72
N GLY A 178 11.93 -9.36 7.91
CA GLY A 178 11.58 -8.22 7.07
C GLY A 178 12.46 -8.09 5.82
N THR A 179 12.07 -7.17 4.94
CA THR A 179 12.78 -6.86 3.70
C THR A 179 13.41 -5.47 3.76
N THR A 180 14.72 -5.39 3.54
CA THR A 180 15.52 -4.16 3.58
C THR A 180 16.26 -3.89 2.28
N GLY A 181 16.31 -4.87 1.36
CA GLY A 181 16.99 -4.73 0.08
C GLY A 181 18.49 -4.47 0.24
N GLY A 182 18.99 -3.49 -0.50
CA GLY A 182 20.38 -3.07 -0.48
C GLY A 182 20.74 -2.02 0.57
N ALA A 183 19.90 -1.84 1.61
CA ALA A 183 20.15 -0.87 2.68
C ALA A 183 21.50 -1.13 3.38
N GLY A 184 22.22 -0.04 3.73
CA GLY A 184 23.56 -0.12 4.31
C GLY A 184 24.67 -0.52 3.32
N GLY A 185 24.31 -0.85 2.08
CA GLY A 185 25.24 -1.21 1.01
C GLY A 185 25.65 -0.04 0.10
N THR A 186 26.36 -0.38 -0.97
CA THR A 186 26.81 0.61 -1.96
C THR A 186 25.63 1.10 -2.79
N THR A 187 25.51 2.43 -2.95
CA THR A 187 24.58 3.02 -3.92
C THR A 187 25.30 3.29 -5.24
N VAL A 188 24.74 2.80 -6.34
CA VAL A 188 25.24 2.98 -7.70
C VAL A 188 24.13 3.52 -8.60
N THR A 189 24.48 4.33 -9.59
CA THR A 189 23.53 4.77 -10.63
C THR A 189 23.95 4.15 -11.95
N VAL A 190 23.02 3.48 -12.64
CA VAL A 190 23.25 2.80 -13.91
C VAL A 190 22.39 3.44 -14.99
N SER A 191 22.96 3.62 -16.19
CA SER A 191 22.27 4.18 -17.37
C SER A 191 22.40 3.31 -18.61
N THR A 192 22.98 2.11 -18.47
CA THR A 192 23.09 1.12 -19.54
C THR A 192 22.66 -0.25 -19.05
N PHE A 193 22.10 -1.07 -19.94
CA PHE A 193 21.69 -2.43 -19.61
C PHE A 193 22.86 -3.30 -19.14
N ALA A 194 24.04 -3.15 -19.75
CA ALA A 194 25.23 -3.91 -19.38
C ALA A 194 25.65 -3.63 -17.92
N ASP A 195 25.70 -2.34 -17.53
CA ASP A 195 26.03 -1.96 -16.15
C ASP A 195 24.94 -2.39 -15.17
N PHE A 196 23.66 -2.19 -15.51
CA PHE A 196 22.54 -2.68 -14.69
C PHE A 196 22.68 -4.18 -14.38
N ARG A 197 22.88 -5.01 -15.41
CA ARG A 197 23.06 -6.45 -15.26
C ARG A 197 24.26 -6.78 -14.36
N THR A 198 25.40 -6.13 -14.59
CA THR A 198 26.59 -6.31 -13.73
C THR A 198 26.31 -5.94 -12.27
N GLN A 199 25.62 -4.82 -12.00
CA GLN A 199 25.33 -4.42 -10.62
C GLN A 199 24.30 -5.34 -9.95
N ALA A 200 23.30 -5.83 -10.68
CA ALA A 200 22.28 -6.75 -10.15
C ALA A 200 22.89 -8.11 -9.73
N GLN A 201 23.88 -8.59 -10.49
CA GLN A 201 24.56 -9.86 -10.24
C GLN A 201 25.71 -9.76 -9.23
N ASN A 202 26.16 -8.55 -8.90
CA ASN A 202 27.27 -8.36 -7.97
C ASN A 202 26.90 -8.78 -6.54
N SER A 203 27.85 -9.42 -5.86
CA SER A 203 27.70 -9.75 -4.45
C SER A 203 27.62 -8.50 -3.55
N GLY A 204 27.03 -8.71 -2.37
CA GLY A 204 26.86 -7.71 -1.31
C GLY A 204 25.67 -6.78 -1.52
N ALA A 205 25.28 -6.11 -0.43
CA ALA A 205 24.17 -5.18 -0.42
C ALA A 205 24.39 -4.01 -1.40
N ARG A 206 23.41 -3.74 -2.27
CA ARG A 206 23.48 -2.61 -3.22
C ARG A 206 22.14 -1.96 -3.48
N THR A 207 22.13 -0.63 -3.48
CA THR A 207 21.05 0.17 -4.05
C THR A 207 21.44 0.58 -5.48
N ILE A 208 20.72 0.05 -6.46
CA ILE A 208 20.93 0.26 -7.89
C ILE A 208 19.87 1.25 -8.39
N LEU A 209 20.28 2.49 -8.60
CA LEU A 209 19.45 3.54 -9.17
C LEU A 209 19.49 3.43 -10.70
N VAL A 210 18.38 2.99 -11.30
CA VAL A 210 18.23 2.90 -12.75
C VAL A 210 17.83 4.26 -13.30
N ASN A 211 18.68 4.86 -14.12
CA ASN A 211 18.45 6.18 -14.71
C ASN A 211 18.18 6.08 -16.21
N GLY A 212 16.91 6.18 -16.58
CA GLY A 212 16.42 6.05 -17.94
C GLY A 212 15.80 4.67 -18.23
N MET A 213 15.22 4.55 -19.42
CA MET A 213 14.62 3.31 -19.91
C MET A 213 15.69 2.46 -20.56
N LEU A 214 16.09 1.37 -19.92
CA LEU A 214 17.11 0.45 -20.42
C LEU A 214 16.48 -0.59 -21.34
N SER A 215 17.07 -0.84 -22.51
CA SER A 215 16.65 -1.93 -23.40
C SER A 215 17.62 -3.10 -23.29
N GLY A 216 17.10 -4.27 -22.97
CA GLY A 216 17.85 -5.51 -22.82
C GLY A 216 17.18 -6.69 -23.52
N SER A 217 17.74 -7.88 -23.31
CA SER A 217 17.20 -9.15 -23.80
C SER A 217 17.65 -10.28 -22.87
N GLY A 218 16.87 -11.35 -22.81
CA GLY A 218 17.17 -12.51 -21.97
C GLY A 218 16.90 -12.24 -20.49
N THR A 219 17.64 -12.90 -19.62
CA THR A 219 17.43 -12.84 -18.16
C THR A 219 18.53 -12.05 -17.46
N VAL A 220 18.14 -11.23 -16.49
CA VAL A 220 19.03 -10.61 -15.52
C VAL A 220 18.83 -11.31 -14.18
N GLU A 221 19.85 -12.06 -13.76
CA GLU A 221 19.90 -12.65 -12.43
C GLU A 221 20.11 -11.54 -11.37
N ILE A 222 19.26 -11.53 -10.36
CA ILE A 222 19.35 -10.61 -9.23
C ILE A 222 19.85 -11.40 -8.04
N SER A 223 21.06 -11.06 -7.58
CA SER A 223 21.61 -11.63 -6.34
C SER A 223 20.96 -11.04 -5.09
N ALA A 224 21.20 -11.65 -3.93
CA ALA A 224 20.64 -11.20 -2.65
C ALA A 224 21.02 -9.76 -2.28
N ASP A 225 20.25 -9.15 -1.38
CA ASP A 225 20.47 -7.82 -0.79
C ASP A 225 20.49 -6.69 -1.84
N LYS A 226 19.42 -6.60 -2.63
CA LYS A 226 19.32 -5.59 -3.70
C LYS A 226 18.12 -4.68 -3.51
N THR A 227 18.34 -3.39 -3.75
CA THR A 227 17.28 -2.43 -4.04
C THR A 227 17.48 -1.95 -5.46
N ILE A 228 16.63 -2.35 -6.39
CA ILE A 228 16.60 -1.84 -7.77
C ILE A 228 15.53 -0.78 -7.83
N ARG A 229 15.91 0.48 -8.03
CA ARG A 229 15.00 1.62 -7.98
C ARG A 229 15.11 2.51 -9.21
N GLY A 230 14.01 2.78 -9.89
CA GLY A 230 13.99 3.76 -10.99
C GLY A 230 14.18 5.19 -10.48
N VAL A 231 14.92 6.01 -11.24
CA VAL A 231 15.07 7.45 -11.00
C VAL A 231 13.99 8.22 -11.76
N GLY A 232 13.14 8.95 -11.03
CA GLY A 232 12.00 9.66 -11.63
C GLY A 232 10.96 8.71 -12.24
N SER A 233 10.09 9.25 -13.10
CA SER A 233 8.94 8.50 -13.67
C SER A 233 9.26 7.74 -14.95
N GLY A 234 10.35 8.06 -15.64
CA GLY A 234 10.71 7.50 -16.95
C GLY A 234 11.74 6.37 -16.91
N SER A 235 12.14 5.91 -15.72
CA SER A 235 13.18 4.91 -15.57
C SER A 235 12.62 3.50 -15.52
N GLY A 236 13.38 2.53 -16.03
CA GLY A 236 12.86 1.18 -16.17
C GLY A 236 13.69 0.28 -17.07
N ILE A 237 13.10 -0.84 -17.45
CA ILE A 237 13.71 -1.86 -18.28
C ILE A 237 12.72 -2.49 -19.26
N SER A 238 13.17 -2.80 -20.47
CA SER A 238 12.36 -3.48 -21.48
C SER A 238 13.10 -4.63 -22.13
N GLY A 239 12.38 -5.68 -22.51
CA GLY A 239 12.92 -6.80 -23.29
C GLY A 239 13.53 -7.94 -22.47
N THR A 240 13.55 -7.84 -21.14
CA THR A 240 14.33 -8.75 -20.29
C THR A 240 13.60 -9.13 -19.02
N THR A 241 13.78 -10.39 -18.61
CA THR A 241 13.28 -10.95 -17.35
C THR A 241 14.16 -10.53 -16.18
N LEU A 242 13.54 -10.16 -15.07
CA LEU A 242 14.20 -9.98 -13.78
C LEU A 242 14.01 -11.25 -12.95
N ASN A 243 15.09 -12.02 -12.74
CA ASN A 243 15.04 -13.29 -12.03
C ASN A 243 15.58 -13.17 -10.61
N ILE A 244 14.79 -13.64 -9.63
CA ILE A 244 15.16 -13.74 -8.22
C ILE A 244 14.96 -15.21 -7.81
N GLU A 245 16.02 -16.00 -7.88
CA GLU A 245 15.94 -17.45 -7.64
C GLU A 245 16.87 -17.96 -6.53
N ASP A 246 16.48 -19.05 -5.87
CA ASP A 246 17.32 -19.88 -4.98
C ASP A 246 17.99 -19.12 -3.81
N MET A 247 17.25 -18.24 -3.15
CA MET A 247 17.77 -17.41 -2.05
C MET A 247 16.80 -17.24 -0.88
N THR A 248 17.16 -17.78 0.28
CA THR A 248 16.33 -17.72 1.50
C THR A 248 17.13 -17.20 2.72
N PRO A 249 17.17 -15.87 2.98
CA PRO A 249 16.46 -14.79 2.29
C PRO A 249 17.17 -14.29 1.02
N ALA A 250 16.36 -13.83 0.05
CA ALA A 250 16.82 -13.02 -1.08
C ALA A 250 16.98 -11.56 -0.65
N ASN A 251 16.05 -11.05 0.15
CA ASN A 251 16.06 -9.66 0.61
C ASN A 251 16.19 -8.67 -0.56
N VAL A 252 15.20 -8.67 -1.45
CA VAL A 252 15.20 -7.87 -2.70
C VAL A 252 14.03 -6.89 -2.73
N ILE A 253 14.30 -5.67 -3.17
CA ILE A 253 13.30 -4.63 -3.45
C ILE A 253 13.41 -4.23 -4.92
N ILE A 254 12.30 -4.29 -5.67
CA ILE A 254 12.17 -3.71 -7.01
C ILE A 254 11.14 -2.59 -6.93
N GLN A 255 11.58 -1.36 -7.19
CA GLN A 255 10.79 -0.16 -6.91
C GLN A 255 10.81 0.88 -8.04
N ASN A 256 9.68 1.52 -8.32
CA ASN A 256 9.63 2.70 -9.22
C ASN A 256 10.11 2.44 -10.65
N MET A 257 9.98 1.21 -11.13
CA MET A 257 10.44 0.81 -12.45
C MET A 257 9.28 0.78 -13.44
N ASN A 258 9.52 1.23 -14.66
CA ASN A 258 8.72 0.83 -15.82
C ASN A 258 9.26 -0.50 -16.36
N ILE A 259 8.49 -1.58 -16.32
CA ILE A 259 8.92 -2.92 -16.75
C ILE A 259 8.00 -3.37 -17.88
N ARG A 260 8.57 -3.69 -19.06
CA ARG A 260 7.72 -4.02 -20.22
C ARG A 260 8.35 -4.89 -21.29
N GLY A 261 7.47 -5.64 -21.96
CA GLY A 261 7.73 -6.29 -23.23
C GLY A 261 8.80 -7.37 -23.15
N VAL A 262 8.51 -8.50 -22.48
CA VAL A 262 9.40 -9.66 -22.35
C VAL A 262 8.79 -10.86 -23.09
N PRO A 263 9.05 -11.04 -24.40
CA PRO A 263 8.41 -12.11 -25.17
C PRO A 263 8.79 -13.50 -24.66
N GLY A 264 7.79 -14.38 -24.54
CA GLY A 264 7.97 -15.80 -24.22
C GLY A 264 8.56 -16.11 -22.84
N ASN A 265 8.62 -15.15 -21.92
CA ASN A 265 9.04 -15.37 -20.54
C ASN A 265 8.38 -14.36 -19.60
N ASP A 266 8.53 -14.58 -18.29
CA ASP A 266 8.00 -13.68 -17.28
C ASP A 266 8.78 -12.37 -17.20
N ALA A 267 8.09 -11.27 -16.85
CA ALA A 267 8.78 -9.99 -16.65
C ALA A 267 9.56 -9.96 -15.32
N ILE A 268 8.97 -10.51 -14.25
CA ILE A 268 9.60 -10.76 -12.96
C ILE A 268 9.27 -12.19 -12.55
N GLN A 269 10.28 -12.98 -12.23
CA GLN A 269 10.12 -14.33 -11.69
C GLN A 269 10.80 -14.42 -10.32
N ILE A 270 10.10 -14.99 -9.35
CA ILE A 270 10.55 -15.18 -7.97
C ILE A 270 10.37 -16.66 -7.63
N GLU A 271 11.47 -17.39 -7.59
CA GLU A 271 11.47 -18.86 -7.51
C GLU A 271 12.33 -19.30 -6.32
N SER A 272 11.83 -20.08 -5.37
CA SER A 272 12.67 -20.55 -4.23
C SER A 272 13.35 -19.40 -3.46
N ALA A 273 12.69 -18.23 -3.44
CA ALA A 273 13.23 -17.00 -2.90
C ALA A 273 12.33 -16.39 -1.83
N THR A 274 12.91 -15.78 -0.78
CA THR A 274 12.12 -15.14 0.27
C THR A 274 12.49 -13.69 0.55
N HIS A 275 11.53 -12.95 1.15
CA HIS A 275 11.69 -11.55 1.54
C HIS A 275 11.89 -10.65 0.32
N VAL A 276 10.83 -10.52 -0.50
CA VAL A 276 10.83 -9.68 -1.71
C VAL A 276 9.72 -8.64 -1.65
N TRP A 277 10.04 -7.41 -2.06
CA TRP A 277 9.10 -6.31 -2.16
C TRP A 277 9.06 -5.72 -3.57
N ILE A 278 7.91 -5.81 -4.21
CA ILE A 278 7.64 -5.26 -5.55
C ILE A 278 6.73 -4.05 -5.36
N ASP A 279 7.26 -2.84 -5.53
CA ASP A 279 6.57 -1.61 -5.10
C ASP A 279 6.61 -0.46 -6.12
N HIS A 280 5.48 0.23 -6.32
CA HIS A 280 5.42 1.41 -7.21
C HIS A 280 5.96 1.17 -8.63
N ASN A 281 5.83 -0.03 -9.18
CA ASN A 281 6.26 -0.31 -10.54
C ASN A 281 5.10 -0.12 -11.53
N THR A 282 5.40 0.30 -12.74
CA THR A 282 4.46 0.25 -13.87
C THR A 282 4.87 -0.88 -14.81
N MET A 283 4.05 -1.92 -14.87
CA MET A 283 4.27 -3.15 -15.58
C MET A 283 3.29 -3.27 -16.75
N SER A 284 3.77 -3.59 -17.95
CA SER A 284 2.88 -3.71 -19.11
C SER A 284 3.44 -4.53 -20.27
N SER A 285 2.55 -5.04 -21.11
CA SER A 285 2.89 -5.55 -22.44
C SER A 285 2.00 -4.90 -23.51
N THR A 286 2.16 -5.33 -24.76
CA THR A 286 1.09 -5.20 -25.75
C THR A 286 0.12 -6.37 -25.58
N ILE A 287 -1.12 -6.20 -26.05
CA ILE A 287 -2.09 -7.29 -26.11
C ILE A 287 -2.02 -7.87 -27.51
N GLU A 288 -1.47 -9.08 -27.60
CA GLU A 288 -1.41 -9.86 -28.83
C GLU A 288 -2.60 -10.82 -28.89
N ASP A 289 -2.93 -11.28 -30.10
CA ASP A 289 -3.98 -12.28 -30.32
C ASP A 289 -3.62 -13.62 -29.67
N ASP A 290 -2.32 -13.95 -29.66
CA ASP A 290 -1.78 -15.10 -28.94
C ASP A 290 -1.56 -14.73 -27.46
N PRO A 291 -2.34 -15.30 -26.52
CA PRO A 291 -2.17 -15.03 -25.09
C PRO A 291 -0.83 -15.50 -24.53
N ASP A 292 -0.09 -16.35 -25.26
CA ASP A 292 1.22 -16.88 -24.87
C ASP A 292 2.40 -16.17 -25.53
N PHE A 293 2.17 -15.13 -26.35
CA PHE A 293 3.27 -14.33 -26.90
C PHE A 293 4.13 -13.68 -25.80
N TYR A 294 3.47 -13.20 -24.75
CA TYR A 294 4.08 -12.90 -23.46
C TYR A 294 3.66 -13.96 -22.45
N ASP A 295 4.51 -14.26 -21.48
CA ASP A 295 4.11 -15.18 -20.40
C ASP A 295 3.47 -14.45 -19.22
N GLY A 296 3.96 -14.62 -18.00
CA GLY A 296 3.54 -13.91 -16.80
C GLY A 296 4.11 -12.49 -16.69
N MET A 297 3.46 -11.60 -15.94
CA MET A 297 4.09 -10.35 -15.53
C MET A 297 4.89 -10.54 -14.24
N LEU A 298 4.34 -11.27 -13.27
CA LEU A 298 4.96 -11.51 -11.98
C LEU A 298 4.62 -12.91 -11.47
N ASP A 299 5.56 -13.83 -11.60
CA ASP A 299 5.38 -15.20 -11.15
C ASP A 299 6.16 -15.48 -9.85
N ILE A 300 5.49 -16.15 -8.92
CA ILE A 300 5.96 -16.46 -7.57
C ILE A 300 5.77 -17.96 -7.35
N THR A 301 6.86 -18.73 -7.42
CA THR A 301 6.80 -20.19 -7.56
C THR A 301 7.83 -20.88 -6.68
N HIS A 302 7.81 -22.21 -6.67
CA HIS A 302 8.83 -23.04 -6.02
C HIS A 302 9.07 -22.65 -4.56
N ALA A 303 8.04 -22.74 -3.71
CA ALA A 303 8.15 -22.39 -2.29
C ALA A 303 8.66 -20.96 -1.97
N ALA A 304 8.60 -20.02 -2.93
CA ALA A 304 8.87 -18.62 -2.66
C ALA A 304 7.96 -18.08 -1.54
N ASP A 305 8.43 -17.12 -0.74
CA ASP A 305 7.75 -16.79 0.51
C ASP A 305 8.06 -15.39 1.07
N TYR A 306 7.18 -14.89 1.93
CA TYR A 306 7.32 -13.56 2.54
C TYR A 306 7.42 -12.44 1.49
N ILE A 307 6.41 -12.33 0.62
CA ILE A 307 6.41 -11.41 -0.52
C ILE A 307 5.33 -10.35 -0.34
N THR A 308 5.62 -9.13 -0.75
CA THR A 308 4.63 -8.05 -0.86
C THR A 308 4.71 -7.38 -2.22
N VAL A 309 3.54 -7.22 -2.83
CA VAL A 309 3.31 -6.59 -4.11
C VAL A 309 2.39 -5.40 -3.83
N SER A 310 2.93 -4.20 -3.86
CA SER A 310 2.19 -3.00 -3.47
C SER A 310 2.31 -1.85 -4.44
N TRP A 311 1.26 -1.03 -4.56
CA TRP A 311 1.36 0.23 -5.30
C TRP A 311 1.77 0.08 -6.77
N ASN A 312 1.68 -1.12 -7.35
CA ASN A 312 2.07 -1.33 -8.73
C ASN A 312 0.89 -1.06 -9.66
N ILE A 313 1.17 -0.71 -10.90
CA ILE A 313 0.21 -0.79 -11.99
C ILE A 313 0.64 -1.98 -12.87
N VAL A 314 -0.26 -2.92 -13.13
CA VAL A 314 -0.12 -3.88 -14.24
C VAL A 314 -1.19 -3.57 -15.28
N ARG A 315 -0.79 -3.31 -16.53
CA ARG A 315 -1.74 -3.04 -17.61
C ARG A 315 -1.49 -3.86 -18.85
N ASN A 316 -2.57 -4.09 -19.58
CA ASN A 316 -2.53 -4.54 -20.97
C ASN A 316 -1.83 -5.90 -21.13
N HIS A 317 -2.22 -6.88 -20.34
CA HIS A 317 -1.50 -8.14 -20.25
C HIS A 317 -2.44 -9.33 -20.04
N TRP A 318 -2.12 -10.48 -20.61
CA TRP A 318 -2.97 -11.67 -20.51
C TRP A 318 -2.85 -12.33 -19.14
N LYS A 319 -1.67 -12.84 -18.81
CA LYS A 319 -1.40 -13.67 -17.62
C LYS A 319 -0.65 -12.84 -16.59
N THR A 320 -1.36 -12.32 -15.58
CA THR A 320 -0.79 -11.25 -14.75
C THR A 320 0.22 -11.75 -13.72
N SER A 321 -0.22 -12.52 -12.73
CA SER A 321 0.61 -13.00 -11.62
C SER A 321 0.18 -14.38 -11.17
N LEU A 322 1.08 -15.34 -11.34
CA LEU A 322 0.91 -16.71 -10.85
C LEU A 322 1.59 -16.88 -9.50
N VAL A 323 0.90 -17.51 -8.56
CA VAL A 323 1.45 -17.93 -7.27
C VAL A 323 1.26 -19.44 -7.14
N GLY A 324 2.35 -20.20 -7.24
CA GLY A 324 2.32 -21.66 -7.34
C GLY A 324 2.01 -22.14 -8.77
N HIS A 325 3.02 -22.66 -9.46
CA HIS A 325 2.98 -22.88 -10.91
C HIS A 325 2.16 -24.10 -11.34
N SER A 326 2.14 -25.16 -10.54
CA SER A 326 1.62 -26.48 -10.93
C SER A 326 0.74 -27.09 -9.85
N ASP A 327 -0.38 -27.70 -10.24
CA ASP A 327 -1.25 -28.50 -9.35
C ASP A 327 -0.53 -29.72 -8.77
N GLY A 328 0.58 -30.16 -9.39
CA GLY A 328 1.40 -31.28 -8.93
C GLY A 328 2.53 -30.91 -7.98
N ASN A 329 2.69 -29.62 -7.62
CA ASN A 329 3.83 -29.15 -6.81
C ASN A 329 3.52 -29.00 -5.31
N GLU A 330 2.45 -29.64 -4.86
CA GLU A 330 1.93 -29.53 -3.49
C GLU A 330 2.99 -29.73 -2.40
N SER A 331 3.88 -30.71 -2.56
CA SER A 331 4.88 -31.06 -1.53
C SER A 331 5.92 -29.97 -1.30
N GLU A 332 6.20 -29.15 -2.31
CA GLU A 332 7.13 -28.04 -2.22
C GLU A 332 6.38 -26.78 -1.75
N ASP A 333 5.21 -26.49 -2.32
CA ASP A 333 4.54 -25.21 -2.13
C ASP A 333 3.73 -25.10 -0.82
N ARG A 334 3.30 -26.22 -0.22
CA ARG A 334 2.53 -26.18 1.03
C ARG A 334 3.37 -25.65 2.20
N GLY A 335 2.81 -24.67 2.90
CA GLY A 335 3.49 -23.99 4.01
C GLY A 335 4.32 -22.76 3.58
N HIS A 336 4.35 -22.49 2.28
CA HIS A 336 5.04 -21.35 1.65
C HIS A 336 4.04 -20.44 0.93
N LEU A 337 4.52 -19.65 -0.05
CA LEU A 337 3.71 -18.79 -0.92
C LEU A 337 2.87 -17.76 -0.15
N ARG A 338 3.39 -17.21 0.95
CA ARG A 338 2.72 -16.14 1.70
C ARG A 338 2.98 -14.81 1.03
N VAL A 339 1.97 -14.35 0.28
CA VAL A 339 2.04 -13.13 -0.54
C VAL A 339 0.99 -12.13 -0.10
N THR A 340 1.36 -10.85 -0.08
CA THR A 340 0.43 -9.73 0.12
C THR A 340 0.32 -8.91 -1.15
N TYR A 341 -0.90 -8.66 -1.63
CA TYR A 341 -1.18 -7.72 -2.70
C TYR A 341 -1.98 -6.56 -2.14
N HIS A 342 -1.46 -5.33 -2.20
CA HIS A 342 -2.26 -4.17 -1.82
C HIS A 342 -2.05 -2.91 -2.65
N HIS A 343 -3.14 -2.19 -2.87
CA HIS A 343 -3.12 -0.92 -3.58
C HIS A 343 -2.47 -1.00 -4.98
N ASN A 344 -2.56 -2.17 -5.62
CA ASN A 344 -2.17 -2.33 -7.00
C ASN A 344 -3.35 -1.98 -7.92
N TRP A 345 -3.04 -1.50 -9.12
CA TRP A 345 -3.98 -1.31 -10.20
C TRP A 345 -3.78 -2.38 -11.28
N PHE A 346 -4.75 -3.25 -11.45
CA PHE A 346 -4.83 -4.19 -12.56
C PHE A 346 -5.82 -3.65 -13.60
N ASP A 347 -5.32 -3.13 -14.71
CA ASP A 347 -6.15 -2.48 -15.73
C ASP A 347 -5.99 -3.12 -17.10
N ARG A 348 -7.10 -3.57 -17.69
CA ARG A 348 -7.09 -4.27 -18.97
C ARG A 348 -6.13 -5.48 -18.94
N THR A 349 -6.15 -6.18 -17.81
CA THR A 349 -5.55 -7.52 -17.64
C THR A 349 -6.62 -8.58 -17.82
N PHE A 350 -6.30 -9.81 -18.20
CA PHE A 350 -7.35 -10.78 -18.59
C PHE A 350 -7.45 -12.02 -17.72
N GLU A 351 -6.38 -12.42 -17.05
CA GLU A 351 -6.41 -13.44 -16.01
C GLU A 351 -5.28 -13.30 -14.98
N ARG A 352 -5.41 -14.05 -13.87
CA ARG A 352 -4.36 -14.29 -12.86
C ARG A 352 -3.93 -13.04 -12.08
N SER A 353 -4.82 -12.27 -11.49
CA SER A 353 -4.49 -11.06 -10.72
C SER A 353 -4.80 -11.12 -9.20
N PRO A 354 -4.28 -12.09 -8.41
CA PRO A 354 -3.43 -13.23 -8.78
C PRO A 354 -4.22 -14.53 -9.00
N ARG A 355 -3.59 -15.54 -9.63
CA ARG A 355 -4.00 -16.96 -9.55
C ARG A 355 -3.10 -17.67 -8.54
N VAL A 356 -3.68 -18.24 -7.49
CA VAL A 356 -2.94 -18.81 -6.36
C VAL A 356 -3.24 -20.29 -6.17
N ARG A 357 -2.19 -21.08 -5.92
CA ARG A 357 -2.24 -22.46 -5.46
C ARG A 357 -1.48 -22.63 -4.15
N PHE A 358 -1.99 -23.50 -3.27
CA PHE A 358 -1.43 -23.94 -1.98
C PHE A 358 -1.11 -22.89 -0.90
N GLY A 359 -0.80 -21.64 -1.27
CA GLY A 359 -0.39 -20.60 -0.33
C GLY A 359 -1.47 -20.27 0.70
N GLU A 360 -1.05 -20.13 1.97
CA GLU A 360 -1.95 -19.72 3.06
C GLU A 360 -1.20 -18.94 4.17
N THR A 361 -1.68 -17.78 4.62
CA THR A 361 -2.79 -16.99 4.05
C THR A 361 -2.26 -16.00 3.03
N VAL A 362 -2.75 -16.02 1.79
CA VAL A 362 -2.51 -14.93 0.84
C VAL A 362 -3.50 -13.80 1.10
N HIS A 363 -2.99 -12.57 1.17
CA HIS A 363 -3.79 -11.41 1.55
C HIS A 363 -3.89 -10.43 0.38
N VAL A 364 -5.09 -10.22 -0.14
CA VAL A 364 -5.36 -9.37 -1.28
C VAL A 364 -6.31 -8.27 -0.84
N PHE A 365 -5.80 -7.06 -0.60
CA PHE A 365 -6.63 -5.98 -0.09
C PHE A 365 -6.40 -4.63 -0.77
N ASN A 366 -7.46 -3.84 -0.87
CA ASN A 366 -7.42 -2.48 -1.43
C ASN A 366 -6.80 -2.39 -2.83
N ASN A 367 -6.90 -3.43 -3.65
CA ASN A 367 -6.49 -3.35 -5.05
C ASN A 367 -7.65 -2.83 -5.90
N TYR A 368 -7.30 -2.20 -7.02
CA TYR A 368 -8.27 -1.75 -8.01
C TYR A 368 -8.14 -2.59 -9.29
N TYR A 369 -9.21 -3.25 -9.66
CA TYR A 369 -9.33 -4.06 -10.87
C TYR A 369 -10.26 -3.35 -11.85
N SER A 370 -9.78 -3.03 -13.05
CA SER A 370 -10.59 -2.41 -14.09
C SER A 370 -10.45 -3.12 -15.44
N ASN A 371 -11.58 -3.34 -16.11
CA ASN A 371 -11.63 -3.86 -17.49
C ASN A 371 -10.98 -5.25 -17.66
N VAL A 372 -11.26 -6.16 -16.71
CA VAL A 372 -10.79 -7.56 -16.76
C VAL A 372 -11.87 -8.42 -17.43
N ASN A 373 -12.11 -8.16 -18.72
CA ASN A 373 -13.33 -8.63 -19.41
C ASN A 373 -13.16 -8.87 -20.92
N ASN A 374 -11.99 -9.35 -21.38
CA ASN A 374 -11.76 -9.61 -22.81
C ASN A 374 -12.72 -10.64 -23.39
N ASN A 375 -12.98 -11.70 -22.64
CA ASN A 375 -13.86 -12.78 -23.05
C ASN A 375 -14.56 -13.40 -21.82
N SER A 376 -15.42 -14.39 -22.08
CA SER A 376 -16.21 -15.06 -21.03
C SER A 376 -15.39 -15.79 -19.98
N SER A 377 -14.10 -16.06 -20.24
CA SER A 377 -13.19 -16.76 -19.32
C SER A 377 -12.32 -15.79 -18.53
N SER A 378 -12.38 -14.48 -18.77
CA SER A 378 -11.58 -13.51 -18.02
C SER A 378 -11.95 -13.50 -16.53
N TYR A 379 -10.96 -13.36 -15.67
CA TYR A 379 -11.17 -13.25 -14.22
C TYR A 379 -10.05 -12.45 -13.55
N ALA A 380 -10.34 -11.85 -12.39
CA ALA A 380 -9.34 -11.17 -11.59
C ALA A 380 -8.59 -12.17 -10.68
N ILE A 381 -9.21 -12.64 -9.60
CA ILE A 381 -8.54 -13.46 -8.57
C ILE A 381 -8.94 -14.93 -8.72
N ALA A 382 -8.02 -15.87 -8.47
CA ALA A 382 -8.37 -17.28 -8.31
C ALA A 382 -7.64 -17.89 -7.11
N SER A 383 -8.41 -18.53 -6.23
CA SER A 383 -7.92 -19.35 -5.12
C SER A 383 -8.15 -20.81 -5.44
N LEU A 384 -7.09 -21.58 -5.63
CA LEU A 384 -7.13 -22.94 -6.15
C LEU A 384 -6.26 -23.89 -5.31
N MET A 385 -6.44 -25.20 -5.48
CA MET A 385 -5.63 -26.23 -4.82
C MET A 385 -5.49 -26.01 -3.31
N ASP A 386 -6.61 -25.76 -2.63
CA ASP A 386 -6.68 -25.48 -1.18
C ASP A 386 -5.89 -24.24 -0.70
N ALA A 387 -5.47 -23.34 -1.60
CA ALA A 387 -4.95 -22.02 -1.23
C ALA A 387 -5.97 -21.26 -0.37
N GLY A 388 -5.50 -20.51 0.63
CA GLY A 388 -6.33 -19.73 1.54
C GLY A 388 -6.15 -18.23 1.31
N LEU A 389 -7.16 -17.56 0.73
CA LEU A 389 -7.13 -16.13 0.41
C LEU A 389 -8.09 -15.29 1.28
N LEU A 390 -7.57 -14.25 1.92
CA LEU A 390 -8.38 -13.14 2.41
C LEU A 390 -8.43 -12.05 1.34
N VAL A 391 -9.61 -11.81 0.79
CA VAL A 391 -9.86 -10.79 -0.25
C VAL A 391 -10.73 -9.68 0.34
N GLU A 392 -10.14 -8.53 0.68
CA GLU A 392 -10.90 -7.48 1.37
C GLU A 392 -10.68 -6.05 0.90
N GLY A 393 -11.73 -5.22 0.86
CA GLY A 393 -11.62 -3.81 0.50
C GLY A 393 -11.21 -3.56 -0.96
N ASN A 394 -11.28 -4.55 -1.85
CA ASN A 394 -10.90 -4.38 -3.26
C ASN A 394 -12.06 -3.78 -4.08
N VAL A 395 -11.72 -3.05 -5.14
CA VAL A 395 -12.67 -2.46 -6.08
C VAL A 395 -12.57 -3.18 -7.43
N PHE A 396 -13.69 -3.71 -7.93
CA PHE A 396 -13.79 -4.41 -9.21
C PHE A 396 -14.76 -3.66 -10.13
N GLU A 397 -14.25 -3.08 -11.22
CA GLU A 397 -15.04 -2.37 -12.24
C GLU A 397 -14.90 -3.02 -13.61
N ASN A 398 -16.02 -3.45 -14.18
CA ASN A 398 -16.06 -4.14 -15.49
C ASN A 398 -15.17 -5.39 -15.51
N VAL A 399 -15.32 -6.25 -14.51
CA VAL A 399 -14.56 -7.50 -14.35
C VAL A 399 -15.47 -8.69 -14.65
N GLN A 400 -15.13 -9.53 -15.62
CA GLN A 400 -15.98 -10.65 -16.05
C GLN A 400 -16.29 -11.62 -14.89
N GLN A 401 -15.27 -12.02 -14.12
CA GLN A 401 -15.40 -12.75 -12.87
C GLN A 401 -14.44 -12.16 -11.83
N ALA A 402 -14.94 -11.69 -10.68
CA ALA A 402 -14.07 -11.09 -9.67
C ALA A 402 -13.18 -12.14 -8.99
N CYS A 403 -13.75 -13.27 -8.55
CA CYS A 403 -12.96 -14.34 -7.92
C CYS A 403 -13.48 -15.74 -8.26
N TRP A 404 -12.57 -16.66 -8.55
CA TRP A 404 -12.82 -18.11 -8.52
C TRP A 404 -12.34 -18.71 -7.20
N SER A 405 -13.14 -19.60 -6.60
CA SER A 405 -12.70 -20.42 -5.47
C SER A 405 -13.46 -21.74 -5.37
N ALA A 406 -14.73 -21.70 -4.96
CA ALA A 406 -15.55 -22.88 -4.63
C ALA A 406 -15.70 -23.86 -5.80
N SER A 407 -15.73 -23.37 -7.04
CA SER A 407 -15.86 -24.21 -8.22
C SER A 407 -14.54 -24.78 -8.74
N GLY A 408 -13.40 -24.32 -8.21
CA GLY A 408 -12.11 -24.46 -8.90
C GLY A 408 -12.09 -23.62 -10.19
N TYR A 409 -11.05 -23.80 -11.00
CA TYR A 409 -10.92 -23.16 -12.31
C TYR A 409 -10.02 -24.00 -13.23
N ALA A 410 -10.49 -24.21 -14.47
CA ALA A 410 -9.89 -25.15 -15.41
C ALA A 410 -9.72 -26.53 -14.75
N ASP A 411 -8.53 -27.12 -14.81
CA ASP A 411 -8.23 -28.42 -14.20
C ASP A 411 -7.86 -28.34 -12.70
N SER A 412 -7.75 -27.12 -12.14
CA SER A 412 -7.33 -26.94 -10.75
C SER A 412 -8.52 -27.03 -9.79
N ASP A 413 -8.38 -27.85 -8.76
CA ASP A 413 -9.36 -28.06 -7.70
C ASP A 413 -9.66 -26.75 -6.91
N PRO A 414 -10.81 -26.69 -6.22
CA PRO A 414 -11.19 -25.54 -5.40
C PRO A 414 -10.14 -25.11 -4.35
N GLY A 415 -10.06 -23.80 -4.11
CA GLY A 415 -9.38 -23.22 -2.95
C GLY A 415 -10.37 -22.68 -1.90
N ARG A 416 -9.85 -21.97 -0.89
CA ARG A 416 -10.59 -21.30 0.16
C ARG A 416 -10.43 -19.79 0.06
N LEU A 417 -11.54 -19.07 0.09
CA LEU A 417 -11.55 -17.62 -0.05
C LEU A 417 -12.58 -17.00 0.90
N VAL A 418 -12.14 -16.05 1.71
CA VAL A 418 -12.99 -15.17 2.52
C VAL A 418 -12.99 -13.78 1.88
N ALA A 419 -14.18 -13.30 1.52
CA ALA A 419 -14.37 -11.97 0.95
C ALA A 419 -14.96 -11.00 1.98
N ARG A 420 -14.45 -9.77 2.09
CA ARG A 420 -14.98 -8.72 2.98
C ARG A 420 -14.95 -7.36 2.29
N ASP A 421 -16.00 -6.56 2.46
CA ASP A 421 -16.02 -5.14 2.04
C ASP A 421 -15.50 -4.86 0.61
N ASN A 422 -15.68 -5.78 -0.34
CA ASN A 422 -15.30 -5.58 -1.73
C ASN A 422 -16.42 -4.84 -2.49
N SER A 423 -16.05 -3.91 -3.38
CA SER A 423 -16.97 -3.19 -4.25
C SER A 423 -16.97 -3.80 -5.64
N LEU A 424 -18.14 -4.18 -6.15
CA LEU A 424 -18.30 -4.78 -7.48
C LEU A 424 -19.26 -3.92 -8.30
N THR A 425 -18.75 -3.31 -9.37
CA THR A 425 -19.55 -2.52 -10.33
C THR A 425 -19.42 -3.12 -11.72
N ASN A 426 -20.53 -3.52 -12.33
CA ASN A 426 -20.55 -4.24 -13.61
C ASN A 426 -19.60 -5.44 -13.65
N SER A 427 -19.51 -6.17 -12.53
CA SER A 427 -18.55 -7.24 -12.35
C SER A 427 -19.25 -8.55 -11.95
N GLY A 428 -18.70 -9.68 -12.41
CA GLY A 428 -19.10 -11.00 -11.96
C GLY A 428 -18.75 -11.23 -10.49
N PRO A 429 -19.31 -12.29 -9.87
CA PRO A 429 -19.19 -12.50 -8.44
C PRO A 429 -17.76 -12.80 -7.98
N CYS A 430 -17.55 -12.68 -6.68
CA CYS A 430 -16.38 -13.23 -5.99
C CYS A 430 -16.86 -14.48 -5.24
N GLU A 431 -16.48 -15.67 -5.71
CA GLU A 431 -16.81 -16.92 -5.02
C GLU A 431 -16.09 -17.00 -3.67
N VAL A 432 -16.82 -17.43 -2.64
CA VAL A 432 -16.27 -17.67 -1.30
C VAL A 432 -16.34 -19.16 -0.96
N ASN A 433 -15.36 -19.64 -0.22
CA ASN A 433 -15.30 -21.03 0.23
C ASN A 433 -14.46 -21.18 1.50
N GLY A 434 -14.92 -22.02 2.43
CA GLY A 434 -14.16 -22.39 3.62
C GLY A 434 -13.80 -21.23 4.56
N THR A 435 -12.64 -21.34 5.20
CA THR A 435 -12.06 -20.35 6.11
C THR A 435 -10.60 -20.12 5.73
N VAL A 436 -9.97 -19.07 6.24
CA VAL A 436 -8.55 -18.77 6.01
C VAL A 436 -7.86 -18.45 7.33
N ALA A 437 -6.58 -18.81 7.46
CA ALA A 437 -5.81 -18.46 8.65
C ALA A 437 -5.73 -16.93 8.84
N PRO A 438 -5.65 -16.44 10.10
CA PRO A 438 -5.63 -15.01 10.38
C PRO A 438 -4.36 -14.34 9.86
N ILE A 439 -4.47 -13.05 9.50
CA ILE A 439 -3.33 -12.22 9.09
C ILE A 439 -2.46 -11.92 10.32
N PRO A 440 -1.16 -12.26 10.32
CA PRO A 440 -0.32 -12.14 11.51
C PRO A 440 0.30 -10.75 11.71
N TYR A 441 0.29 -9.90 10.68
CA TYR A 441 0.83 -8.55 10.73
C TYR A 441 -0.27 -7.51 10.98
N SER A 442 0.12 -6.38 11.57
CA SER A 442 -0.79 -5.24 11.73
C SER A 442 -0.97 -4.51 10.41
N TYR A 443 -2.22 -4.20 10.07
CA TYR A 443 -2.58 -3.38 8.93
C TYR A 443 -3.93 -2.69 9.22
N THR A 444 -4.28 -1.73 8.38
CA THR A 444 -5.61 -1.13 8.35
C THR A 444 -6.05 -1.06 6.91
N ALA A 445 -7.11 -1.79 6.57
CA ALA A 445 -7.72 -1.64 5.26
C ALA A 445 -8.35 -0.24 5.15
N GLU A 446 -7.95 0.51 4.14
CA GLU A 446 -8.65 1.72 3.64
C GLU A 446 -10.13 1.43 3.38
N ASN A 447 -10.96 2.47 3.48
CA ASN A 447 -12.35 2.40 3.05
C ASN A 447 -12.43 2.03 1.56
N VAL A 448 -13.20 1.00 1.20
CA VAL A 448 -13.32 0.55 -0.19
C VAL A 448 -13.81 1.64 -1.15
N GLY A 449 -14.56 2.64 -0.67
CA GLY A 449 -15.09 3.72 -1.49
C GLY A 449 -14.02 4.64 -2.09
N THR A 450 -12.79 4.59 -1.57
CA THR A 450 -11.72 5.56 -1.91
C THR A 450 -10.49 4.89 -2.49
N VAL A 451 -10.40 3.56 -2.35
CA VAL A 451 -9.36 2.71 -2.93
C VAL A 451 -9.13 3.04 -4.41
N ARG A 452 -10.20 3.26 -5.19
CA ARG A 452 -10.06 3.67 -6.60
C ARG A 452 -9.24 4.96 -6.74
N THR A 453 -9.56 6.01 -5.99
CA THR A 453 -8.89 7.31 -6.10
C THR A 453 -7.45 7.21 -5.58
N SER A 454 -7.25 6.58 -4.43
CA SER A 454 -5.94 6.30 -3.83
C SER A 454 -5.03 5.55 -4.81
N VAL A 455 -5.50 4.43 -5.37
CA VAL A 455 -4.73 3.61 -6.29
C VAL A 455 -4.46 4.34 -7.61
N THR A 456 -5.45 5.00 -8.20
CA THR A 456 -5.24 5.72 -9.48
C THR A 456 -4.33 6.93 -9.36
N THR A 457 -4.20 7.49 -8.15
CA THR A 457 -3.32 8.63 -7.87
C THR A 457 -1.90 8.21 -7.50
N GLY A 458 -1.78 7.17 -6.67
CA GLY A 458 -0.53 6.76 -6.04
C GLY A 458 0.20 5.59 -6.69
N ALA A 459 -0.48 4.71 -7.44
CA ALA A 459 0.19 3.53 -7.99
C ALA A 459 1.10 3.85 -9.18
N GLY A 460 2.15 3.05 -9.32
CA GLY A 460 3.04 3.01 -10.48
C GLY A 460 4.30 3.85 -10.37
N ALA A 461 5.14 3.74 -11.40
CA ALA A 461 6.39 4.47 -11.48
C ALA A 461 6.15 5.99 -11.55
N GLY A 462 7.04 6.75 -10.92
CA GLY A 462 6.96 8.20 -10.78
C GLY A 462 6.15 8.69 -9.60
N LYS A 463 5.71 7.78 -8.72
CA LYS A 463 4.85 8.09 -7.58
C LYS A 463 5.49 7.81 -6.22
N LEU A 464 6.80 7.53 -6.22
CA LEU A 464 7.66 7.39 -5.03
C LEU A 464 7.88 8.69 -4.24
#